data_AF-A0A2T4NFQ5-F1
#
_entry.id   AF-A0A2T4NFQ5-F1
#
_cell.length_a   1.000
_cell.length_b   1.000
_cell.length_c   1.000
_cell.angle_alpha   90.00
_cell.angle_beta   90.00
_cell.angle_gamma   90.00
#
_symmetry.space_group_name_H-M   'P 1'
#
loop_
_entity.id
_entity.type
_entity.pdbx_description
1 polymer ?
#
loop_
_entity_poly.entity_id
_entity_poly.type
_entity_poly.pdbx_seq_one_letter_code
_entity_poly.pdbx_strand_id
1 'polypeptide(L)'
;MQRGYVVGSVCGVAVVAAVCGLLTWVLGAKNVQYTTIAPLPGERSVKVDGHPAVGDFILEARIKGWYHPLPWVGRDIRAVSCPAPLPAVVGATGTCTARAGGEQVSIPVRVIEVEGDPAKPRVTWKFER
;
A
#
# COMPACT_ATOMS: atom_id res chain seq x y z
N MET A 1 -5.44 -44.19 29.69
CA MET A 1 -4.31 -43.36 29.20
C MET A 1 -4.73 -42.42 28.06
N GLN A 2 -5.83 -41.66 28.17
CA GLN A 2 -6.37 -40.86 27.04
C GLN A 2 -6.63 -39.38 27.34
N ARG A 3 -6.50 -38.94 28.60
CA ARG A 3 -6.93 -37.59 29.02
C ARG A 3 -5.85 -36.51 28.88
N GLY A 4 -4.57 -36.88 28.91
CA GLY A 4 -3.44 -35.95 28.81
C GLY A 4 -3.10 -35.50 27.38
N TYR A 5 -3.28 -36.37 26.39
CA TYR A 5 -2.96 -36.07 24.98
C TYR A 5 -3.93 -35.06 24.35
N VAL A 6 -5.21 -35.10 24.74
CA VAL A 6 -6.23 -34.16 24.24
C VAL A 6 -6.03 -32.75 24.81
N VAL A 7 -5.58 -32.63 26.07
CA VAL A 7 -5.31 -31.33 26.68
C VAL A 7 -4.05 -30.68 26.08
N GLY A 8 -3.02 -31.47 25.78
CA GLY A 8 -1.81 -30.99 25.12
C GLY A 8 -2.05 -30.49 23.69
N SER A 9 -2.91 -31.19 22.91
CA SER A 9 -3.21 -30.78 21.54
C SER A 9 -4.08 -29.52 21.47
N VAL A 10 -5.07 -29.39 22.34
CA VAL A 10 -5.98 -28.22 22.35
C VAL A 10 -5.24 -26.94 22.77
N CYS A 11 -4.36 -27.01 23.78
CA CYS A 11 -3.53 -25.86 24.16
C CYS A 11 -2.53 -25.47 23.05
N GLY A 12 -1.91 -26.46 22.39
CA GLY A 12 -0.99 -26.20 21.28
C GLY A 12 -1.67 -25.49 20.10
N VAL A 13 -2.87 -25.93 19.72
CA VAL A 13 -3.64 -25.32 18.61
C VAL A 13 -4.06 -23.89 18.94
N ALA A 14 -4.47 -23.60 20.18
CA ALA A 14 -4.86 -22.26 20.60
C ALA A 14 -3.69 -21.26 20.52
N VAL A 15 -2.49 -21.68 20.95
CA VAL A 15 -1.29 -20.83 20.88
C VAL A 15 -0.89 -20.55 19.42
N VAL A 16 -0.88 -21.57 18.57
CA VAL A 16 -0.57 -21.41 17.14
C VAL A 16 -1.57 -20.50 16.45
N ALA A 17 -2.87 -20.66 16.73
CA ALA A 17 -3.91 -19.79 16.17
C ALA A 17 -3.75 -18.33 16.62
N ALA A 18 -3.42 -18.08 17.90
CA ALA A 18 -3.18 -16.74 18.41
C ALA A 18 -1.95 -16.08 17.75
N VAL A 19 -0.85 -16.82 17.60
CA VAL A 19 0.37 -16.32 16.96
C VAL A 19 0.15 -16.05 15.47
N CYS A 20 -0.50 -16.96 14.75
CA CYS A 20 -0.84 -16.75 13.35
C CYS A 20 -1.84 -15.59 13.18
N GLY A 21 -2.81 -15.44 14.07
CA GLY A 21 -3.74 -14.32 14.08
C GLY A 21 -3.04 -12.98 14.28
N LEU A 22 -2.13 -12.89 15.26
CA LEU A 22 -1.31 -11.70 15.51
C LEU A 22 -0.38 -11.38 14.33
N LEU A 23 0.30 -12.37 13.77
CA LEU A 23 1.14 -12.20 12.57
C LEU A 23 0.32 -11.70 11.39
N THR A 24 -0.85 -12.30 11.14
CA THR A 24 -1.73 -11.92 10.02
C THR A 24 -2.26 -10.52 10.22
N TRP A 25 -2.59 -10.12 11.45
CA TRP A 25 -3.04 -8.77 11.77
C TRP A 25 -1.93 -7.73 11.58
N VAL A 26 -0.70 -8.01 12.05
CA VAL A 26 0.47 -7.14 11.88
C VAL A 26 0.87 -7.01 10.40
N LEU A 27 0.77 -8.09 9.62
CA LEU A 27 1.07 -8.08 8.19
C LEU A 27 -0.05 -7.41 7.38
N GLY A 28 -1.32 -7.65 7.73
CA GLY A 28 -2.48 -7.08 7.04
C GLY A 28 -2.70 -5.59 7.33
N ALA A 29 -2.19 -5.08 8.44
CA ALA A 29 -2.30 -3.67 8.80
C ALA A 29 -1.41 -2.73 7.94
N LYS A 30 -0.48 -3.26 7.14
CA LYS A 30 0.46 -2.43 6.39
C LYS A 30 -0.14 -2.07 5.03
N ASN A 31 -0.93 -1.00 5.00
CA ASN A 31 -1.35 -0.29 3.78
C ASN A 31 -0.17 0.40 3.09
N VAL A 32 0.95 -0.31 2.90
CA VAL A 32 2.25 0.23 2.48
C VAL A 32 2.61 -0.33 1.12
N GLN A 33 3.11 0.52 0.25
CA GLN A 33 3.56 0.22 -1.10
C GLN A 33 5.00 0.63 -1.27
N TYR A 34 5.76 -0.21 -1.97
CA TYR A 34 7.15 0.03 -2.31
C TYR A 34 7.25 0.16 -3.83
N THR A 35 7.90 1.22 -4.32
CA THR A 35 8.30 1.30 -5.71
C THR A 35 9.73 1.77 -5.83
N THR A 36 10.44 1.23 -6.80
CA THR A 36 11.68 1.84 -7.26
C THR A 36 11.34 2.83 -8.35
N ILE A 37 11.78 4.07 -8.22
CA ILE A 37 11.71 5.07 -9.28
C ILE A 37 12.92 4.86 -10.18
N ALA A 38 12.93 3.74 -10.89
CA ALA A 38 13.88 3.53 -11.96
C ALA A 38 13.17 3.88 -13.28
N PRO A 39 13.79 4.65 -14.18
CA PRO A 39 13.32 4.70 -15.56
C PRO A 39 13.47 3.28 -16.12
N LEU A 40 12.36 2.55 -16.24
CA LEU A 40 12.30 1.41 -17.15
C LEU A 40 12.60 1.95 -18.55
N PRO A 41 13.37 1.26 -19.40
CA PRO A 41 13.61 1.72 -20.77
C PRO A 41 12.25 1.88 -21.49
N GLY A 42 11.85 3.14 -21.73
CA GLY A 42 10.54 3.50 -22.29
C GLY A 42 9.57 4.19 -21.31
N GLU A 43 9.81 4.15 -20.01
CA GLU A 43 9.02 4.89 -19.02
C GLU A 43 9.61 6.28 -18.75
N ARG A 44 8.76 7.31 -18.80
CA ARG A 44 9.14 8.68 -18.46
C ARG A 44 9.27 8.80 -16.95
N SER A 45 10.50 8.93 -16.46
CA SER A 45 10.76 9.34 -15.08
C SER A 45 10.24 10.77 -14.89
N VAL A 46 9.37 10.97 -13.90
CA VAL A 46 8.82 12.29 -13.59
C VAL A 46 9.62 12.92 -12.45
N LYS A 47 9.82 14.23 -12.52
CA LYS A 47 10.38 15.03 -11.43
C LYS A 47 9.40 16.11 -11.03
N VAL A 48 9.32 16.39 -9.73
CA VAL A 48 8.56 17.50 -9.15
C VAL A 48 9.55 18.34 -8.36
N ASP A 49 9.64 19.63 -8.66
CA ASP A 49 10.56 20.57 -7.99
C ASP A 49 12.01 20.06 -7.95
N GLY A 50 12.48 19.45 -9.04
CA GLY A 50 13.83 18.89 -9.15
C GLY A 50 14.03 17.54 -8.46
N HIS A 51 13.08 17.07 -7.66
CA HIS A 51 13.14 15.76 -6.98
C HIS A 51 12.52 14.66 -7.86
N PRO A 52 13.04 13.42 -7.81
CA PRO A 52 12.34 12.27 -8.39
C PRO A 52 10.91 12.19 -7.87
N ALA A 53 9.98 11.70 -8.69
CA ALA A 53 8.59 11.54 -8.32
C ALA A 53 8.02 10.21 -8.82
N VAL A 54 7.09 9.66 -8.04
CA VAL A 54 6.23 8.57 -8.47
C VAL A 54 5.21 9.15 -9.44
N GLY A 55 5.18 8.63 -10.67
CA GLY A 55 4.21 9.05 -11.67
C GLY A 55 2.77 8.84 -11.20
N ASP A 56 1.88 9.74 -11.59
CA ASP A 56 0.43 9.63 -11.44
C ASP A 56 -0.09 8.26 -11.93
N PHE A 57 0.38 7.79 -13.09
CA PHE A 57 -0.01 6.49 -13.66
C PHE A 57 0.37 5.30 -12.76
N ILE A 58 1.49 5.37 -12.03
CA ILE A 58 1.90 4.32 -11.08
C ILE A 58 0.93 4.29 -9.90
N LEU A 59 0.57 5.45 -9.35
CA LEU A 59 -0.41 5.54 -8.27
C LEU A 59 -1.77 4.99 -8.72
N GLU A 60 -2.25 5.41 -9.89
CA GLU A 60 -3.50 4.92 -10.45
C GLU A 60 -3.51 3.41 -10.66
N ALA A 61 -2.44 2.85 -11.26
CA ALA A 61 -2.32 1.42 -11.50
C ALA A 61 -2.29 0.62 -10.19
N ARG A 62 -1.59 1.12 -9.17
CA ARG A 62 -1.51 0.46 -7.85
C ARG A 62 -2.83 0.48 -7.10
N ILE A 63 -3.55 1.60 -7.13
CA ILE A 63 -4.90 1.71 -6.54
C ILE A 63 -5.87 0.77 -7.26
N LYS A 64 -5.84 0.72 -8.61
CA LYS A 64 -6.69 -0.19 -9.39
C LYS A 64 -6.37 -1.67 -9.11
N GLY A 65 -5.09 -2.03 -9.04
CA GLY A 65 -4.64 -3.42 -9.01
C GLY A 65 -4.55 -4.08 -7.63
N TRP A 66 -3.85 -3.46 -6.67
CA TRP A 66 -3.47 -4.12 -5.41
C TRP A 66 -4.40 -3.83 -4.23
N TYR A 67 -5.14 -2.73 -4.27
CA TYR A 67 -6.10 -2.36 -3.22
C TYR A 67 -7.55 -2.45 -3.70
N HIS A 68 -7.85 -3.46 -4.51
CA HIS A 68 -9.20 -3.99 -4.54
C HIS A 68 -9.32 -5.08 -3.49
N PRO A 69 -9.84 -4.79 -2.27
CA PRO A 69 -10.46 -3.54 -1.79
C PRO A 69 -9.64 -2.72 -0.76
N LEU A 70 -9.67 -1.39 -0.87
CA LEU A 70 -9.38 -0.49 0.26
C LEU A 70 -10.56 -0.63 1.22
N PRO A 71 -10.34 -1.02 2.49
CA PRO A 71 -11.44 -1.33 3.42
C PRO A 71 -12.45 -0.19 3.61
N TRP A 72 -12.01 1.07 3.46
CA TRP A 72 -12.87 2.26 3.61
C TRP A 72 -13.45 2.79 2.30
N VAL A 73 -12.92 2.37 1.14
CA VAL A 73 -13.42 2.80 -0.17
C VAL A 73 -14.37 1.75 -0.75
N GLY A 74 -14.14 0.47 -0.45
CA GLY A 74 -14.97 -0.64 -0.91
C GLY A 74 -14.34 -1.45 -2.04
N ARG A 75 -15.12 -2.39 -2.58
CA ARG A 75 -14.69 -3.43 -3.52
C ARG A 75 -14.92 -3.10 -4.99
N ASP A 76 -15.47 -1.92 -5.30
CA ASP A 76 -15.80 -1.52 -6.66
C ASP A 76 -15.24 -0.12 -6.93
N ILE A 77 -13.92 0.00 -7.02
CA ILE A 77 -13.22 1.24 -7.34
C ILE A 77 -13.05 1.35 -8.85
N ARG A 78 -13.58 2.42 -9.44
CA ARG A 78 -13.47 2.70 -10.89
C ARG A 78 -13.02 4.14 -11.09
N ALA A 79 -12.57 4.46 -12.31
CA ALA A 79 -12.18 5.81 -12.69
C ALA A 79 -11.21 6.47 -11.69
N VAL A 80 -10.19 5.72 -11.24
CA VAL A 80 -9.12 6.27 -10.40
C VAL A 80 -8.37 7.32 -11.21
N SER A 81 -8.18 8.49 -10.61
CA SER A 81 -7.41 9.60 -11.17
C SER A 81 -6.51 10.22 -10.10
N CYS A 82 -5.23 10.38 -10.40
CA CYS A 82 -4.27 11.09 -9.56
C CYS A 82 -3.85 12.37 -10.30
N PRO A 83 -4.24 13.57 -9.83
CA PRO A 83 -4.06 14.80 -10.60
C PRO A 83 -2.61 15.26 -10.72
N ALA A 84 -1.73 14.73 -9.86
CA ALA A 84 -0.32 15.08 -9.84
C ALA A 84 0.55 13.86 -9.48
N PRO A 85 1.80 13.83 -9.96
CA PRO A 85 2.82 12.91 -9.47
C PRO A 85 3.09 13.15 -7.97
N LEU A 86 3.51 12.11 -7.26
CA LEU A 86 3.87 12.18 -5.84
C LEU A 86 5.39 12.32 -5.70
N PRO A 87 5.91 13.42 -5.13
CA PRO A 87 7.34 13.60 -4.91
C PRO A 87 7.95 12.48 -4.07
N ALA A 88 9.14 12.02 -4.42
CA ALA A 88 9.93 11.04 -3.67
C ALA A 88 10.62 11.68 -2.45
N VAL A 89 9.82 12.33 -1.61
CA VAL A 89 10.29 13.04 -0.41
C VAL A 89 9.48 12.53 0.77
N VAL A 90 10.15 12.16 1.86
CA VAL A 90 9.47 11.70 3.07
C VAL A 90 8.49 12.77 3.56
N GLY A 91 7.26 12.36 3.84
CA GLY A 91 6.18 13.24 4.27
C GLY A 91 5.39 13.88 3.12
N ALA A 92 5.82 13.76 1.87
CA ALA A 92 5.05 14.23 0.72
C ALA A 92 3.68 13.55 0.67
N THR A 93 2.65 14.35 0.38
CA THR A 93 1.27 13.90 0.31
C THR A 93 0.66 14.17 -1.05
N GLY A 94 -0.17 13.26 -1.51
CA GLY A 94 -1.01 13.43 -2.70
C GLY A 94 -2.41 12.90 -2.43
N THR A 95 -3.38 13.39 -3.19
CA THR A 95 -4.76 12.92 -3.09
C THR A 95 -5.20 12.43 -4.46
N CYS A 96 -5.41 11.13 -4.58
CA CYS A 96 -6.06 10.55 -5.74
C CYS A 96 -7.58 10.53 -5.49
N THR A 97 -8.36 10.50 -6.56
CA THR A 97 -9.82 10.34 -6.48
C THR A 97 -10.22 9.08 -7.21
N ALA A 98 -11.36 8.51 -6.81
CA ALA A 98 -11.96 7.39 -7.52
C ALA A 98 -13.47 7.42 -7.41
N ARG A 99 -14.15 6.53 -8.13
CA ARG A 99 -15.57 6.27 -7.99
C ARG A 99 -15.78 4.94 -7.30
N ALA A 100 -16.54 4.93 -6.20
CA ALA A 100 -16.91 3.72 -5.48
C ALA A 100 -18.40 3.75 -5.15
N GLY A 101 -19.12 2.67 -5.51
CA GLY A 101 -20.57 2.60 -5.27
C GLY A 101 -21.41 3.69 -5.94
N GLY A 102 -20.88 4.38 -6.95
CA GLY A 102 -21.51 5.53 -7.62
C GLY A 102 -21.06 6.90 -7.10
N GLU A 103 -20.44 6.95 -5.92
CA GLU A 103 -19.96 8.19 -5.30
C GLU A 103 -18.49 8.44 -5.59
N GLN A 104 -18.08 9.72 -5.52
CA GLN A 104 -16.67 10.09 -5.62
C GLN A 104 -16.01 10.01 -4.25
N VAL A 105 -14.88 9.30 -4.18
CA VAL A 105 -14.10 9.11 -2.96
C VAL A 105 -12.70 9.69 -3.13
N SER A 106 -12.14 10.19 -2.02
CA SER A 106 -10.77 10.68 -1.95
C SER A 106 -9.87 9.62 -1.32
N ILE A 107 -8.69 9.43 -1.91
CA ILE A 107 -7.68 8.45 -1.52
C ILE A 107 -6.40 9.22 -1.23
N PRO A 108 -6.18 9.65 0.02
CA PRO A 108 -4.95 10.31 0.40
C PRO A 108 -3.79 9.31 0.42
N VAL A 109 -2.62 9.78 -0.03
CA VAL A 109 -1.39 9.01 -0.15
C VAL A 109 -0.28 9.79 0.54
N ARG A 110 0.57 9.11 1.30
CA ARG A 110 1.74 9.72 1.95
C ARG A 110 2.99 8.88 1.75
N VAL A 111 4.09 9.52 1.34
CA VAL A 111 5.43 8.92 1.38
C VAL A 111 5.91 8.83 2.82
N ILE A 112 6.25 7.62 3.26
CA ILE A 112 6.71 7.37 4.62
C ILE A 112 8.21 7.11 4.69
N GLU A 113 8.83 6.71 3.59
CA GLU A 113 10.26 6.40 3.55
C GLU A 113 10.79 6.48 2.11
N VAL A 114 12.05 6.88 1.98
CA VAL A 114 12.77 6.96 0.71
C VAL A 114 14.19 6.47 0.96
N GLU A 115 14.61 5.44 0.22
CA GLU A 115 15.90 4.77 0.39
C GLU A 115 16.62 4.55 -0.94
N GLY A 116 17.91 4.23 -0.88
CA GLY A 116 18.70 3.86 -2.06
C GLY A 116 19.35 5.05 -2.78
N ASP A 117 19.66 4.86 -4.05
CA ASP A 117 20.36 5.84 -4.88
C ASP A 117 19.44 7.05 -5.17
N PRO A 118 19.88 8.31 -4.95
CA PRO A 118 19.12 9.51 -5.32
C PRO A 118 18.64 9.56 -6.77
N ALA A 119 19.34 8.90 -7.70
CA ALA A 119 18.93 8.79 -9.10
C ALA A 119 17.86 7.71 -9.33
N LYS A 120 17.75 6.73 -8.43
CA LYS A 120 16.82 5.58 -8.50
C LYS A 120 16.27 5.24 -7.11
N PRO A 121 15.58 6.17 -6.44
CA PRO A 121 15.17 5.95 -5.07
C PRO A 121 14.08 4.88 -5.00
N ARG A 122 14.14 4.08 -3.95
CA ARG A 122 13.05 3.23 -3.52
C ARG A 122 12.16 4.03 -2.58
N VAL A 123 10.94 4.31 -3.03
CA VAL A 123 9.94 5.07 -2.28
C VAL A 123 8.95 4.10 -1.66
N THR A 124 8.76 4.27 -0.37
CA THR A 124 7.74 3.60 0.41
C THR A 124 6.64 4.60 0.73
N TRP A 125 5.40 4.31 0.35
CA TRP A 125 4.24 5.14 0.67
C TRP A 125 3.10 4.34 1.24
N LYS A 126 2.11 5.01 1.82
CA LYS A 126 0.88 4.41 2.32
C LYS A 126 -0.34 5.17 1.88
N PHE A 127 -1.47 4.47 1.84
CA PHE A 127 -2.79 5.09 1.73
C PHE A 127 -3.27 5.50 3.12
N GLU A 128 -3.73 6.74 3.26
CA GLU A 128 -4.27 7.27 4.53
C GLU A 128 -5.81 7.16 4.57
N ARG A 129 -6.36 7.33 5.77
CA ARG A 129 -7.79 7.44 6.04
C ARG A 129 -8.09 8.85 6.53
#